data_AF-A0A2V7F2K7-F1
#
_entry.id   AF-A0A2V7F2K7-F1
#
_cell.length_a   1.000
_cell.length_b   1.000
_cell.length_c   1.000
_cell.angle_alpha   90.00
_cell.angle_beta   90.00
_cell.angle_gamma   90.00
#
_symmetry.space_group_name_H-M   'P 1'
#
loop_
_entity.id
_entity.type
_entity.pdbx_description
1 polymer ?
#
loop_
_entity_poly.entity_id
_entity_poly.type
_entity_poly.pdbx_seq_one_letter_code
_entity_poly.pdbx_strand_id
1 'polypeptide(L)'
;YRGGATVGWALVKDAPLRDGFAQVRFRSIGGREDRAGGVIWRWRDPGNYYVARAHALAGNVLAFKVVNGRRDDLAPDGGATDFEIRGVKARDWRTLRVDFAGAEFRVSLDGRRLFTVRDGALAGPGAVGCWSKADSVTEFERFEYGAT
;
A
#
# COMPACT_ATOMS: atom_id res chain seq x y z
N TYR A 1 6.46 -9.94 10.26
CA TYR A 1 7.72 -9.89 9.48
C TYR A 1 8.80 -9.24 10.35
N ARG A 2 10.05 -9.75 10.35
CA ARG A 2 11.14 -9.28 11.23
C ARG A 2 12.23 -8.43 10.54
N GLY A 3 12.01 -7.93 9.33
CA GLY A 3 12.97 -7.07 8.62
C GLY A 3 14.15 -7.84 8.00
N GLY A 4 14.80 -7.27 6.97
CA GLY A 4 16.04 -7.79 6.37
C GLY A 4 16.03 -7.98 4.84
N ALA A 5 14.86 -8.13 4.22
CA ALA A 5 14.71 -8.03 2.77
C ALA A 5 14.33 -6.60 2.36
N THR A 6 14.70 -6.18 1.14
CA THR A 6 14.38 -4.84 0.60
C THR A 6 12.88 -4.56 0.66
N VAL A 7 12.05 -5.59 0.43
CA VAL A 7 10.58 -5.58 0.55
C VAL A 7 10.08 -6.94 1.05
N GLY A 8 8.89 -6.97 1.67
CA GLY A 8 8.19 -8.20 2.04
C GLY A 8 6.72 -8.15 1.61
N TRP A 9 6.19 -9.28 1.15
CA TRP A 9 4.80 -9.43 0.69
C TRP A 9 4.10 -10.61 1.39
N ALA A 10 2.81 -10.45 1.66
CA ALA A 10 1.89 -11.53 1.96
C ALA A 10 0.68 -11.40 1.02
N LEU A 11 0.46 -12.39 0.16
CA LEU A 11 -0.41 -12.27 -1.02
C LEU A 11 -1.56 -13.28 -0.97
N VAL A 12 -2.73 -12.85 -1.43
CA VAL A 12 -3.85 -13.72 -1.80
C VAL A 12 -3.80 -13.94 -3.31
N LYS A 13 -3.40 -15.14 -3.74
CA LYS A 13 -3.15 -15.45 -5.16
C LYS A 13 -4.36 -16.07 -5.89
N ASP A 14 -5.26 -16.70 -5.15
CA ASP A 14 -6.31 -17.54 -5.74
C ASP A 14 -7.52 -16.76 -6.29
N ALA A 15 -7.59 -15.45 -6.02
CA ALA A 15 -8.66 -14.56 -6.46
C ALA A 15 -8.10 -13.25 -7.02
N PRO A 16 -7.46 -13.28 -8.20
CA PRO A 16 -6.85 -12.10 -8.79
C PRO A 16 -7.91 -11.07 -9.21
N LEU A 17 -7.70 -9.81 -8.84
CA LEU A 17 -8.63 -8.72 -9.11
C LEU A 17 -8.09 -7.80 -10.20
N ARG A 18 -8.93 -7.51 -11.19
CA ARG A 18 -8.70 -6.41 -12.12
C ARG A 18 -9.19 -5.12 -11.48
N ASP A 19 -10.45 -5.09 -11.07
CA ASP A 19 -11.11 -3.95 -10.44
C ASP A 19 -11.66 -4.40 -9.09
N GLY A 20 -11.60 -3.52 -8.09
CA GLY A 20 -11.94 -3.88 -6.71
C GLY A 20 -11.28 -2.97 -5.67
N PHE A 21 -11.10 -3.51 -4.47
CA PHE A 21 -10.39 -2.84 -3.40
C PHE A 21 -9.45 -3.78 -2.64
N ALA A 22 -8.45 -3.19 -1.99
CA ALA A 22 -7.63 -3.85 -0.98
C ALA A 22 -7.47 -2.92 0.22
N GLN A 23 -7.67 -3.46 1.42
CA GLN A 23 -7.64 -2.73 2.68
C GLN A 23 -6.86 -3.53 3.72
N VAL A 24 -6.10 -2.84 4.55
CA VAL A 24 -5.46 -3.44 5.72
C VAL A 24 -5.44 -2.48 6.89
N ARG A 25 -5.62 -3.00 8.10
CA ARG A 25 -5.30 -2.28 9.32
C ARG A 25 -3.87 -2.63 9.74
N PHE A 26 -3.04 -1.61 9.91
CA PHE A 26 -1.62 -1.80 10.19
C PHE A 26 -1.15 -0.94 11.37
N ARG A 27 -0.08 -1.39 12.02
CA ARG A 27 0.58 -0.69 13.11
C ARG A 27 2.08 -0.86 13.00
N SER A 28 2.82 0.24 12.96
CA SER A 28 4.29 0.21 13.06
C SER A 28 4.69 0.02 14.52
N ILE A 29 5.43 -1.05 14.82
CA ILE A 29 5.90 -1.35 16.18
C ILE A 29 7.42 -1.21 16.33
N GLY A 30 8.16 -1.10 15.22
CA GLY A 30 9.61 -0.90 15.19
C GLY A 30 10.15 -0.62 13.78
N GLY A 31 11.46 -0.45 13.68
CA GLY A 31 12.16 -0.02 12.46
C GLY A 31 12.91 1.29 12.71
N ARG A 32 14.19 1.30 12.31
CA ARG A 32 15.10 2.44 12.41
C ARG A 32 15.08 3.27 11.14
N GLU A 33 15.13 2.62 9.97
CA GLU A 33 15.22 3.30 8.68
C GLU A 33 13.83 3.58 8.09
N ASP A 34 12.98 2.56 8.02
CA ASP A 34 11.60 2.70 7.58
C ASP A 34 10.64 2.26 8.70
N ARG A 35 9.46 2.86 8.70
CA ARG A 35 8.31 2.44 9.52
C ARG A 35 7.09 2.37 8.63
N ALA A 36 7.12 1.41 7.71
CA ALA A 36 6.20 1.35 6.59
C ALA A 36 5.27 0.13 6.65
N GLY A 37 4.01 0.38 6.30
CA GLY A 37 2.98 -0.63 6.06
C GLY A 37 2.18 -0.23 4.83
N GLY A 38 1.71 -1.21 4.08
CA GLY A 38 1.03 -0.95 2.82
C GLY A 38 0.13 -2.07 2.35
N VAL A 39 -0.62 -1.75 1.32
CA VAL A 39 -1.37 -2.71 0.50
C VAL A 39 -0.72 -2.82 -0.86
N ILE A 40 -0.79 -4.02 -1.43
CA ILE A 40 -0.33 -4.33 -2.79
C ILE A 40 -1.55 -4.76 -3.62
N TRP A 41 -1.63 -4.31 -4.87
CA TRP A 41 -2.70 -4.72 -5.81
C TRP A 41 -2.15 -4.98 -7.20
N ARG A 42 -2.92 -5.75 -7.98
CA ARG A 42 -2.57 -6.25 -9.31
C ARG A 42 -1.15 -6.86 -9.36
N TRP A 43 -0.75 -7.54 -8.29
CA TRP A 43 0.53 -8.25 -8.27
C TRP A 43 0.47 -9.44 -9.21
N ARG A 44 1.39 -9.50 -10.17
CA ARG A 44 1.52 -10.62 -11.11
C ARG A 44 2.72 -11.50 -10.78
N ASP A 45 3.84 -10.83 -10.51
CA ASP A 45 5.13 -11.44 -10.26
C ASP A 45 6.02 -10.44 -9.48
N PRO A 46 7.21 -10.85 -9.02
CA PRO A 46 8.10 -9.97 -8.26
C PRO A 46 8.52 -8.66 -8.94
N GLY A 47 8.36 -8.55 -10.26
CA GLY A 47 8.69 -7.36 -11.03
C GLY A 47 7.49 -6.52 -11.46
N ASN A 48 6.25 -6.92 -11.13
CA ASN A 48 5.03 -6.32 -11.70
C ASN A 48 3.90 -6.21 -10.67
N TYR A 49 3.75 -5.05 -10.05
CA TYR A 49 2.69 -4.76 -9.08
C TYR A 49 2.56 -3.27 -8.77
N TYR A 50 1.47 -2.89 -8.08
CA TYR A 50 1.31 -1.56 -7.48
C TYR A 50 1.29 -1.62 -5.96
N VAL A 51 1.68 -0.53 -5.29
CA VAL A 51 1.68 -0.40 -3.83
C VAL A 51 1.14 0.96 -3.41
N ALA A 52 0.42 0.97 -2.29
CA ALA A 52 0.14 2.15 -1.49
C ALA A 52 0.82 1.93 -0.14
N ARG A 53 1.66 2.87 0.25
CA ARG A 53 2.53 2.77 1.43
C ARG A 53 2.27 3.95 2.35
N ALA A 54 1.93 3.66 3.59
CA ALA A 54 2.00 4.63 4.68
C ALA A 54 3.35 4.51 5.40
N HIS A 55 4.00 5.65 5.66
CA HIS A 55 5.27 5.73 6.36
C HIS A 55 5.10 6.53 7.66
N ALA A 56 5.18 5.86 8.80
CA ALA A 56 4.87 6.47 10.09
C ALA A 56 5.90 7.51 10.58
N LEU A 57 7.20 7.38 10.23
CA LEU A 57 8.19 8.43 10.57
C LEU A 57 8.06 9.68 9.68
N ALA A 58 7.93 9.50 8.37
CA ALA A 58 7.82 10.59 7.42
C ALA A 58 6.43 11.26 7.42
N GLY A 59 5.41 10.59 7.97
CA GLY A 59 4.06 11.13 8.04
C GLY A 59 3.35 11.20 6.68
N ASN A 60 3.68 10.31 5.76
CA ASN A 60 3.13 10.34 4.41
C ASN A 60 2.59 9.01 3.93
N VAL A 61 1.64 9.09 3.02
CA VAL A 61 1.16 8.01 2.18
C VAL A 61 1.56 8.31 0.75
N LEU A 62 2.10 7.31 0.07
CA LEU A 62 2.44 7.40 -1.34
C LEU A 62 2.01 6.15 -2.09
N ALA A 63 1.77 6.29 -3.39
CA ALA A 63 1.51 5.18 -4.28
C ALA A 63 2.67 5.07 -5.30
N PHE A 64 3.04 3.85 -5.65
CA PHE A 64 4.06 3.59 -6.65
C PHE A 64 3.75 2.30 -7.40
N LYS A 65 4.38 2.14 -8.56
CA LYS A 65 4.36 0.91 -9.34
C LYS A 65 5.74 0.29 -9.38
N VAL A 66 5.77 -1.02 -9.57
CA VAL A 66 6.96 -1.76 -9.99
C VAL A 66 6.60 -2.44 -11.31
N VAL A 67 7.37 -2.15 -12.35
CA VAL A 67 7.21 -2.72 -13.70
C VAL A 67 8.58 -3.16 -14.19
N ASN A 68 8.69 -4.43 -14.58
CA ASN A 68 9.96 -5.07 -14.93
C ASN A 68 11.05 -4.85 -13.85
N GLY A 69 10.65 -4.91 -12.58
CA GLY A 69 11.55 -4.70 -11.44
C GLY A 69 11.93 -3.25 -11.17
N ARG A 70 11.51 -2.29 -12.00
CA ARG A 70 11.78 -0.87 -11.81
C ARG A 70 10.63 -0.19 -11.05
N ARG A 71 10.96 0.50 -9.96
CA ARG A 71 10.01 1.30 -9.20
C ARG A 71 9.85 2.69 -9.83
N ASP A 72 8.61 3.13 -9.95
CA ASP A 72 8.24 4.51 -10.27
C ASP A 72 7.15 4.99 -9.30
N ASP A 73 7.35 6.17 -8.71
CA ASP A 73 6.31 6.79 -7.89
C ASP A 73 5.17 7.28 -8.80
N LEU A 74 3.93 7.13 -8.32
CA LEU A 74 2.73 7.59 -9.02
C LEU A 74 2.39 9.00 -8.55
N ALA A 75 2.37 9.95 -9.47
CA ALA A 75 2.01 11.33 -9.16
C ALA A 75 0.52 11.42 -8.76
N PRO A 76 0.21 11.96 -7.57
CA PRO A 76 -1.17 12.24 -7.17
C PRO A 76 -1.85 13.24 -8.11
N ASP A 77 -3.07 12.91 -8.54
CA ASP A 77 -4.01 13.85 -9.16
C ASP A 77 -4.80 14.57 -8.05
N GLY A 78 -4.10 15.49 -7.38
CA GLY A 78 -4.61 16.25 -6.24
C GLY A 78 -4.74 15.45 -4.94
N GLY A 79 -5.11 16.15 -3.86
CA GLY A 79 -5.22 15.58 -2.52
C GLY A 79 -3.94 15.72 -1.68
N ALA A 80 -4.01 15.26 -0.44
CA ALA A 80 -2.91 15.33 0.51
C ALA A 80 -2.16 14.00 0.55
N THR A 81 -0.84 14.01 0.38
CA THR A 81 0.01 12.84 0.62
C THR A 81 0.39 12.71 2.09
N ASP A 82 0.35 13.82 2.82
CA ASP A 82 0.76 13.85 4.22
C ASP A 82 -0.44 13.56 5.12
N PHE A 83 -0.17 12.98 6.28
CA PHE A 83 -1.15 12.82 7.34
C PHE A 83 -0.59 13.33 8.66
N GLU A 84 -1.48 13.78 9.53
CA GLU A 84 -1.12 14.34 10.83
C GLU A 84 -0.28 13.33 11.62
N ILE A 85 0.98 13.67 11.89
CA ILE A 85 1.89 12.89 12.74
C ILE A 85 1.86 13.41 14.19
N ARG A 86 1.39 14.64 14.42
CA ARG A 86 1.33 15.24 15.76
C ARG A 86 0.22 14.57 16.56
N GLY A 87 0.58 13.93 17.67
CA GLY A 87 -0.36 13.20 18.52
C GLY A 87 -0.63 11.75 18.09
N VAL A 88 -0.14 11.33 16.91
CA VAL A 88 -0.09 9.90 16.56
C VAL A 88 1.00 9.27 17.42
N LYS A 89 0.59 8.46 18.39
CA LYS A 89 1.56 7.72 19.18
C LYS A 89 2.21 6.71 18.23
N ALA A 90 3.54 6.62 18.25
CA ALA A 90 4.20 5.49 17.62
C ALA A 90 3.51 4.23 18.15
N ARG A 91 2.86 3.45 17.27
CA ARG A 91 1.99 2.28 17.53
C ARG A 91 0.47 2.52 17.48
N ASP A 92 -0.03 3.62 16.96
CA ASP A 92 -1.47 3.69 16.66
C ASP A 92 -1.82 2.81 15.46
N TRP A 93 -2.96 2.12 15.55
CA TRP A 93 -3.51 1.37 14.44
C TRP A 93 -4.13 2.32 13.41
N ARG A 94 -3.77 2.14 12.14
CA ARG A 94 -4.31 2.92 11.02
C ARG A 94 -4.86 1.96 9.95
N THR A 95 -5.87 2.39 9.21
CA THR A 95 -6.48 1.60 8.13
C THR A 95 -6.14 2.23 6.79
N LEU A 96 -5.34 1.53 5.97
CA LEU A 96 -5.00 1.97 4.61
C LEU A 96 -5.84 1.18 3.62
N ARG A 97 -6.49 1.88 2.68
CA ARG A 97 -7.29 1.29 1.62
C ARG A 97 -6.94 1.90 0.27
N VAL A 98 -6.94 1.05 -0.75
CA VAL A 98 -6.96 1.44 -2.15
C VAL A 98 -8.20 0.87 -2.83
N ASP A 99 -8.96 1.73 -3.49
CA ASP A 99 -10.01 1.34 -4.44
C ASP A 99 -9.44 1.52 -5.85
N PHE A 100 -9.47 0.47 -6.68
CA PHE A 100 -8.86 0.47 -8.00
C PHE A 100 -9.85 0.02 -9.07
N ALA A 101 -10.04 0.85 -10.10
CA ALA A 101 -10.92 0.54 -11.22
C ALA A 101 -10.33 1.09 -12.53
N GLY A 102 -10.13 0.22 -13.52
CA GLY A 102 -9.48 0.58 -14.76
C GLY A 102 -8.07 1.14 -14.51
N ALA A 103 -7.87 2.42 -14.82
CA ALA A 103 -6.61 3.12 -14.59
C ALA A 103 -6.66 4.11 -13.40
N GLU A 104 -7.77 4.22 -12.67
CA GLU A 104 -7.91 5.14 -11.55
C GLU A 104 -7.83 4.41 -10.21
N PHE A 105 -6.97 4.89 -9.31
CA PHE A 105 -6.77 4.33 -7.98
C PHE A 105 -6.96 5.41 -6.92
N ARG A 106 -7.87 5.18 -5.96
CA ARG A 106 -8.18 6.10 -4.86
C ARG A 106 -7.59 5.58 -3.57
N VAL A 107 -6.74 6.36 -2.93
CA VAL A 107 -6.07 5.99 -1.69
C VAL A 107 -6.73 6.71 -0.51
N SER A 108 -7.06 5.96 0.53
CA SER A 108 -7.64 6.48 1.76
C SER A 108 -6.93 5.94 3.00
N LEU A 109 -6.88 6.78 4.03
CA LEU A 109 -6.32 6.46 5.33
C LEU A 109 -7.38 6.78 6.40
N ASP A 110 -7.75 5.77 7.18
CA ASP A 110 -8.80 5.82 8.21
C ASP A 110 -10.13 6.35 7.69
N GLY A 111 -10.52 5.86 6.51
CA GLY A 111 -11.77 6.23 5.84
C GLY A 111 -11.74 7.61 5.17
N ARG A 112 -10.72 8.43 5.39
CA ARG A 112 -10.54 9.71 4.70
C ARG A 112 -9.79 9.49 3.39
N ARG A 113 -10.39 9.89 2.26
CA ARG A 113 -9.69 9.95 0.98
C ARG A 113 -8.52 10.93 1.07
N LEU A 114 -7.33 10.44 0.75
CA LEU A 114 -6.11 11.23 0.70
C LEU A 114 -5.91 11.81 -0.69
N PHE A 115 -5.78 10.95 -1.69
CA PHE A 115 -5.52 11.32 -3.08
C PHE A 115 -6.00 10.26 -4.07
N THR A 116 -6.00 10.64 -5.35
CA THR A 116 -6.22 9.74 -6.48
C THR A 116 -4.92 9.69 -7.30
N VAL A 117 -4.61 8.55 -7.90
CA VAL A 117 -3.56 8.43 -8.94
C VAL A 117 -4.16 7.78 -10.18
N ARG A 118 -3.56 8.04 -11.35
CA ARG A 118 -3.94 7.36 -12.60
C ARG A 118 -2.73 6.68 -13.24
N ASP A 119 -2.86 5.39 -13.55
CA ASP A 119 -1.85 4.63 -14.26
C ASP A 119 -2.46 3.39 -14.93
N GLY A 120 -1.99 3.07 -16.15
CA GLY A 120 -2.46 1.94 -16.95
C GLY A 120 -1.41 0.86 -17.23
N ALA A 121 -0.24 0.92 -16.59
CA ALA A 121 0.88 0.02 -16.93
C ALA A 121 0.58 -1.46 -16.64
N LEU A 122 -0.23 -1.75 -15.61
CA LEU A 122 -0.69 -3.10 -15.28
C LEU A 122 -2.22 -3.13 -15.38
N ALA A 123 -2.73 -3.35 -16.60
CA ALA A 123 -4.17 -3.34 -16.89
C ALA A 123 -4.88 -4.68 -16.57
N GLY A 124 -4.13 -5.76 -16.44
CA GLY A 124 -4.66 -7.10 -16.15
C GLY A 124 -4.97 -7.32 -14.67
N PRO A 125 -5.73 -8.39 -14.34
CA PRO A 125 -5.94 -8.79 -12.96
C PRO A 125 -4.64 -9.26 -12.30
N GLY A 126 -4.58 -9.17 -10.98
CA GLY A 126 -3.49 -9.73 -10.19
C GLY A 126 -3.83 -9.88 -8.72
N ALA A 127 -2.94 -10.53 -7.99
CA ALA A 127 -3.08 -10.75 -6.56
C ALA A 127 -3.10 -9.43 -5.77
N VAL A 128 -3.70 -9.51 -4.59
CA VAL A 128 -3.77 -8.43 -3.59
C VAL A 128 -3.10 -8.90 -2.30
N GLY A 129 -2.73 -7.96 -1.42
CA GLY A 129 -2.13 -8.35 -0.15
C GLY A 129 -1.55 -7.21 0.68
N CYS A 130 -0.67 -7.59 1.61
CA CYS A 130 0.06 -6.67 2.49
C CYS A 130 1.50 -6.48 2.00
N TRP A 131 2.05 -5.29 2.24
CA TRP A 131 3.41 -4.91 1.86
C TRP A 131 4.17 -4.24 3.01
N SER A 132 5.45 -4.55 3.17
CA SER A 132 6.38 -3.87 4.10
C SER A 132 7.76 -3.65 3.47
N LYS A 133 8.57 -2.76 4.05
CA LYS A 133 9.90 -2.39 3.52
C LYS A 133 11.02 -2.54 4.55
N ALA A 134 12.22 -2.84 4.06
CA ALA A 134 13.48 -2.72 4.79
C ALA A 134 13.43 -3.39 6.18
N ASP A 135 13.73 -2.62 7.24
CA ASP A 135 13.73 -3.04 8.64
C ASP A 135 12.41 -2.75 9.37
N SER A 136 11.35 -2.39 8.64
CA SER A 136 10.04 -2.12 9.24
C SER A 136 9.54 -3.35 9.99
N VAL A 137 9.22 -3.16 11.27
CA VAL A 137 8.46 -4.15 12.05
C VAL A 137 7.02 -3.64 12.12
N THR A 138 6.19 -4.20 11.25
CA THR A 138 4.79 -3.81 11.05
C THR A 138 3.89 -4.99 11.34
N GLU A 139 2.87 -4.76 12.16
CA GLU A 139 1.77 -5.69 12.37
C GLU A 139 0.62 -5.35 11.43
N PHE A 140 -0.05 -6.38 10.94
CA PHE A 140 -1.20 -6.28 10.05
C PHE A 140 -2.34 -7.11 10.63
N GLU A 141 -3.54 -6.56 10.60
CA GLU A 141 -4.78 -7.27 10.91
C GLU A 141 -5.89 -6.83 9.95
N ARG A 142 -6.99 -7.60 9.91
CA ARG A 142 -8.20 -7.26 9.14
C ARG A 142 -7.89 -6.90 7.69
N PHE A 143 -7.10 -7.75 7.02
CA PHE A 143 -6.93 -7.63 5.58
C PHE A 143 -8.25 -7.99 4.89
N GLU A 144 -8.74 -7.08 4.05
CA GLU A 144 -10.00 -7.20 3.35
C GLU A 144 -9.80 -6.83 1.87
N TYR A 145 -10.46 -7.56 0.98
CA TYR A 145 -10.42 -7.33 -0.45
C TYR A 145 -11.73 -7.79 -1.08
N GLY A 146 -12.04 -7.26 -2.26
CA GLY A 146 -13.23 -7.65 -3.01
C GLY A 146 -13.26 -7.02 -4.39
N ALA A 147 -13.97 -7.67 -5.31
CA ALA A 147 -14.29 -7.10 -6.61
C ALA A 147 -15.39 -6.04 -6.49
N THR A 148 -15.44 -5.12 -7.45
CA THR A 148 -16.50 -4.11 -7.62
C THR A 148 -17.04 -4.14 -9.04
#